data_AF-A0A507ZUD1-F1
#
_entry.id   AF-A0A507ZUD1-F1
#
_cell.length_a   1.000
_cell.length_b   1.000
_cell.length_c   1.000
_cell.angle_alpha   90.00
_cell.angle_beta   90.00
_cell.angle_gamma   90.00
#
_symmetry.space_group_name_H-M   'P 1'
#
loop_
_entity.id
_entity.type
_entity.pdbx_description
1 polymer ?
#
loop_
_entity_poly.entity_id
_entity_poly.type
_entity_poly.pdbx_seq_one_letter_code
_entity_poly.pdbx_strand_id
1 'polypeptide(L)'
;MTSRLLAVVLVLALSACGFHLRNALVLPPDLGPVKVVSADRYSPLAESLAQALVRSGAEIAPGDAVDTAVLDLVAERWGDTPISVDARGRAQEYSLRYAVIFEVRGRDGVPILPRQAVELARDYISVPTNSIGTEGERDILVKELRREMTASILRRIDAVARREFAASGGAALPAEATAP
;
A
#
# COMPACT_ATOMS: atom_id res chain seq x y z
N MET A 1 -21.09 -33.79 34.07
CA MET A 1 -21.18 -32.31 34.17
C MET A 1 -19.89 -31.59 33.76
N THR A 2 -18.71 -32.13 34.11
CA THR A 2 -17.39 -31.56 33.76
C THR A 2 -17.11 -31.42 32.26
N SER A 3 -17.51 -32.39 31.44
CA SER A 3 -17.32 -32.34 29.98
C SER A 3 -18.12 -31.21 29.30
N ARG A 4 -19.31 -30.85 29.82
CA ARG A 4 -20.11 -29.73 29.31
C ARG A 4 -19.51 -28.37 29.66
N LEU A 5 -18.90 -28.25 30.83
CA LEU A 5 -18.18 -27.04 31.26
C LEU A 5 -16.93 -26.79 30.39
N LEU A 6 -16.20 -27.85 30.04
CA LEU A 6 -15.01 -27.74 29.17
C LEU A 6 -15.36 -27.20 27.78
N ALA A 7 -16.48 -27.65 27.21
CA ALA A 7 -16.95 -27.19 25.90
C ALA A 7 -17.34 -25.69 25.92
N VAL A 8 -18.00 -25.23 26.99
CA VAL A 8 -18.38 -23.81 27.14
C VAL A 8 -17.15 -22.91 27.28
N VAL A 9 -16.15 -23.34 28.06
CA VAL A 9 -14.88 -22.60 28.20
C VAL A 9 -14.15 -22.51 26.86
N LEU A 10 -14.13 -23.59 26.08
CA LEU A 10 -13.49 -23.61 24.77
C LEU A 10 -14.16 -22.65 23.78
N VAL A 11 -15.50 -22.55 23.78
CA VAL A 11 -16.25 -21.62 22.92
C VAL A 11 -15.99 -20.17 23.29
N LEU A 12 -15.94 -19.84 24.58
CA LEU A 12 -15.62 -18.47 25.04
C LEU A 12 -14.16 -18.07 24.78
N ALA A 13 -13.24 -19.03 24.71
CA ALA A 13 -11.85 -18.75 24.37
C ALA A 13 -11.66 -18.30 22.91
N LEU A 14 -12.60 -18.62 21.99
CA LEU A 14 -12.53 -18.19 20.59
C LEU A 14 -12.77 -16.68 20.40
N SER A 15 -13.54 -16.02 21.26
CA SER A 15 -13.74 -14.56 21.19
C SER A 15 -12.62 -13.76 21.85
N ALA A 16 -11.71 -14.42 22.58
CA ALA A 16 -10.59 -13.78 23.27
C ALA A 16 -9.40 -13.43 22.35
N CYS A 17 -9.41 -13.89 21.09
CA CYS A 17 -8.31 -13.64 20.15
C CYS A 17 -8.20 -12.18 19.68
N GLY A 18 -9.09 -11.28 20.10
CA GLY A 18 -8.96 -9.82 19.88
C GLY A 18 -8.99 -9.38 18.41
N PHE A 19 -9.37 -10.26 17.49
CA PHE A 19 -9.51 -9.92 16.07
C PHE A 19 -10.68 -8.95 15.91
N HIS A 20 -10.37 -7.74 15.44
CA HIS A 20 -11.37 -6.77 15.00
C HIS A 20 -11.21 -6.56 13.50
N LEU A 21 -12.32 -6.29 12.79
CA LEU A 21 -12.24 -5.94 11.38
C LEU A 21 -11.38 -4.67 11.24
N ARG A 22 -10.48 -4.67 10.25
CA ARG A 22 -9.68 -3.49 9.95
C ARG A 22 -10.63 -2.35 9.59
N ASN A 23 -10.55 -1.25 10.35
CA ASN A 23 -11.34 -0.06 10.06
C ASN A 23 -11.06 0.41 8.62
N ALA A 24 -12.08 0.93 7.95
CA ALA A 24 -11.92 1.48 6.62
C ALA A 24 -10.80 2.54 6.59
N LEU A 25 -10.14 2.65 5.43
CA LEU A 25 -9.19 3.70 5.15
C LEU A 25 -9.88 5.05 5.39
N VAL A 26 -9.31 5.90 6.25
CA VAL A 26 -9.90 7.22 6.51
C VAL A 26 -9.16 8.22 5.64
N LEU A 27 -9.82 8.66 4.57
CA LEU A 27 -9.35 9.81 3.80
C LEU A 27 -9.79 11.10 4.52
N PRO A 28 -8.99 12.17 4.48
CA PRO A 28 -9.42 13.51 4.91
C PRO A 28 -10.75 13.90 4.23
N PRO A 29 -11.76 14.46 4.95
CA PRO A 29 -13.08 14.77 4.39
C PRO A 29 -12.98 15.86 3.34
N ASP A 30 -11.95 16.71 3.44
CA ASP A 30 -11.69 17.81 2.53
C ASP A 30 -10.76 17.43 1.37
N LEU A 31 -10.45 16.13 1.21
CA LEU A 31 -9.58 15.68 0.12
C LEU A 31 -10.25 15.87 -1.25
N GLY A 32 -11.59 15.83 -1.31
CA GLY A 32 -12.35 15.91 -2.57
C GLY A 32 -11.97 14.79 -3.56
N PRO A 33 -12.25 14.97 -4.86
CA PRO A 33 -11.83 14.03 -5.89
C PRO A 33 -10.29 13.95 -5.95
N VAL A 34 -9.76 12.72 -6.06
CA VAL A 34 -8.32 12.45 -6.08
C VAL A 34 -7.85 12.14 -7.49
N LYS A 35 -6.75 12.79 -7.89
CA LYS A 35 -6.01 12.51 -9.11
C LYS A 35 -4.70 11.81 -8.76
N VAL A 36 -4.44 10.64 -9.34
CA VAL A 36 -3.15 9.97 -9.24
C VAL A 36 -2.30 10.35 -10.45
N VAL A 37 -1.16 10.97 -10.21
CA VAL A 37 -0.21 11.37 -11.26
C VAL A 37 1.13 10.69 -11.04
N SER A 38 1.85 10.47 -12.13
CA SER A 38 3.14 9.79 -12.14
C SER A 38 4.01 10.38 -13.24
N ALA A 39 5.32 10.36 -13.04
CA ALA A 39 6.29 10.71 -14.07
C ALA A 39 6.11 9.83 -15.33
N ASP A 40 5.81 8.55 -15.16
CA ASP A 40 5.36 7.66 -16.23
C ASP A 40 3.83 7.66 -16.31
N ARG A 41 3.29 8.14 -17.44
CA ARG A 41 1.86 8.20 -17.75
C ARG A 41 1.19 6.82 -17.71
N TYR A 42 1.93 5.75 -17.98
CA TYR A 42 1.43 4.38 -18.01
C TYR A 42 1.91 3.55 -16.82
N SER A 43 2.31 4.20 -15.72
CA SER A 43 2.76 3.52 -14.51
C SER A 43 1.68 2.54 -14.01
N PRO A 44 1.97 1.23 -13.95
CA PRO A 44 1.02 0.26 -13.40
C PRO A 44 0.80 0.45 -11.90
N LEU A 45 1.73 1.10 -11.19
CA LEU A 45 1.56 1.47 -9.78
C LEU A 45 0.51 2.58 -9.65
N ALA A 46 0.56 3.61 -10.50
CA ALA A 46 -0.43 4.68 -10.50
C ALA A 46 -1.85 4.12 -10.74
N GLU A 47 -2.00 3.20 -11.69
CA GLU A 47 -3.27 2.51 -11.92
C GLU A 47 -3.72 1.70 -10.70
N SER A 48 -2.82 0.91 -10.10
CA SER A 48 -3.09 0.12 -8.90
C SER A 48 -3.54 0.98 -7.71
N LEU A 49 -2.91 2.15 -7.54
CA LEU A 49 -3.26 3.13 -6.51
C LEU A 49 -4.61 3.78 -6.77
N ALA A 50 -4.89 4.22 -8.00
CA ALA A 50 -6.19 4.79 -8.36
C ALA A 50 -7.32 3.81 -8.07
N GLN A 51 -7.19 2.55 -8.50
CA GLN A 51 -8.17 1.51 -8.22
C GLN A 51 -8.31 1.23 -6.72
N ALA A 52 -7.20 1.24 -5.97
CA ALA A 52 -7.24 0.99 -4.54
C ALA A 52 -7.85 2.16 -3.74
N LEU A 53 -7.67 3.40 -4.19
CA LEU A 53 -8.35 4.58 -3.64
C LEU A 53 -9.86 4.51 -3.88
N VAL A 54 -10.30 4.14 -5.09
CA VAL A 54 -11.73 3.90 -5.40
C VAL A 54 -12.31 2.84 -4.47
N ARG A 55 -11.64 1.69 -4.33
CA ARG A 55 -12.08 0.62 -3.40
C ARG A 55 -12.14 1.07 -1.94
N SER A 56 -11.42 2.14 -1.61
CA SER A 56 -11.40 2.73 -0.26
C SER A 56 -12.43 3.86 -0.09
N GLY A 57 -13.27 4.13 -1.09
CA GLY A 57 -14.32 5.14 -1.05
C GLY A 57 -13.93 6.52 -1.56
N ALA A 58 -12.73 6.67 -2.16
CA ALA A 58 -12.33 7.92 -2.80
C ALA A 58 -13.04 8.10 -4.14
N GLU A 59 -13.45 9.33 -4.44
CA GLU A 59 -13.88 9.72 -5.79
C GLU A 59 -12.65 10.02 -6.64
N ILE A 60 -12.59 9.52 -7.88
CA ILE A 60 -11.48 9.82 -8.80
C ILE A 60 -11.83 11.02 -9.65
N ALA A 61 -10.91 11.98 -9.68
CA ALA A 61 -11.00 13.15 -10.51
C ALA A 61 -11.10 12.81 -12.01
N PRO A 62 -12.03 13.42 -12.77
CA PRO A 62 -11.97 13.39 -14.22
C PRO A 62 -10.67 14.03 -14.72
N GLY A 63 -10.18 13.61 -15.90
CA GLY A 63 -8.82 13.92 -16.36
C GLY A 63 -8.49 15.40 -16.47
N ASP A 64 -9.49 16.23 -16.74
CA ASP A 64 -9.45 17.68 -16.92
C ASP A 64 -9.82 18.50 -15.67
N ALA A 65 -10.13 17.85 -14.55
CA ALA A 65 -10.45 18.53 -13.30
C ALA A 65 -9.23 19.31 -12.75
N VAL A 66 -9.48 20.57 -12.40
CA VAL A 66 -8.44 21.54 -11.99
C VAL A 66 -8.38 21.73 -10.46
N ASP A 67 -9.41 21.27 -9.75
CA ASP A 67 -9.63 21.53 -8.33
C ASP A 67 -9.72 20.21 -7.55
N THR A 68 -8.61 19.46 -7.52
CA THR A 68 -8.55 18.08 -7.05
C THR A 68 -7.32 17.85 -6.20
N ALA A 69 -7.42 16.98 -5.19
CA ALA A 69 -6.23 16.53 -4.49
C ALA A 69 -5.39 15.63 -5.39
N VAL A 70 -4.07 15.75 -5.29
CA VAL A 70 -3.14 15.07 -6.19
C VAL A 70 -2.24 14.14 -5.37
N LEU A 71 -2.34 12.83 -5.64
CA LEU A 71 -1.32 11.85 -5.25
C LEU A 71 -0.26 11.81 -6.36
N ASP A 72 0.92 12.34 -6.07
CA ASP A 72 2.00 12.52 -7.02
C ASP A 72 3.11 11.50 -6.80
N LEU A 73 3.30 10.59 -7.75
CA LEU A 73 4.42 9.66 -7.80
C LEU A 73 5.63 10.36 -8.45
N VAL A 74 6.35 11.10 -7.62
CA VAL A 74 7.50 11.92 -8.01
C VAL A 74 8.62 11.08 -8.65
N ALA A 75 8.87 9.89 -8.11
CA ALA A 75 9.85 8.97 -8.68
C ALA A 75 9.46 7.51 -8.42
N GLU A 76 9.66 6.67 -9.42
CA GLU A 76 9.50 5.21 -9.35
C GLU A 76 10.75 4.56 -9.93
N ARG A 77 11.40 3.66 -9.18
CA ARG A 77 12.66 3.03 -9.61
C ARG A 77 12.72 1.56 -9.24
N TRP A 78 13.16 0.77 -10.20
CA TRP A 78 13.53 -0.63 -10.02
C TRP A 78 15.04 -0.76 -10.02
N GLY A 79 15.56 -1.61 -9.14
CA GLY A 79 16.97 -1.95 -9.06
C GLY A 79 17.16 -3.45 -8.93
N ASP A 80 18.17 -3.97 -9.59
CA ASP A 80 18.54 -5.38 -9.51
C ASP A 80 20.01 -5.45 -9.11
N THR A 81 20.34 -6.25 -8.10
CA THR A 81 21.72 -6.27 -7.58
C THR A 81 22.12 -7.67 -7.13
N PRO A 82 23.27 -8.18 -7.61
CA PRO A 82 23.77 -9.46 -7.15
C PRO A 82 24.15 -9.39 -5.67
N ILE A 83 23.67 -10.34 -4.88
CA ILE A 83 23.95 -10.46 -3.44
C ILE A 83 24.84 -11.67 -3.12
N SER A 84 24.99 -12.60 -4.06
CA SER A 84 25.92 -13.72 -3.95
C SER A 84 26.54 -14.08 -5.31
N VAL A 85 27.74 -14.66 -5.28
CA VAL A 85 28.48 -15.11 -6.45
C VAL A 85 29.05 -16.51 -6.24
N ASP A 86 29.24 -17.27 -7.33
CA ASP A 86 29.91 -18.57 -7.30
C ASP A 86 31.44 -18.44 -7.33
N ALA A 87 32.15 -19.59 -7.28
CA ALA A 87 33.61 -19.65 -7.31
C ALA A 87 34.24 -19.08 -8.61
N ARG A 88 33.44 -18.81 -9.64
CA ARG A 88 33.86 -18.18 -10.92
C ARG A 88 33.41 -16.72 -11.01
N GLY A 89 32.83 -16.16 -9.95
CA GLY A 89 32.34 -14.78 -9.89
C GLY A 89 30.99 -14.55 -10.58
N ARG A 90 30.24 -15.61 -10.92
CA ARG A 90 28.91 -15.47 -11.52
C ARG A 90 27.87 -15.25 -10.44
N ALA A 91 26.97 -14.28 -10.64
CA ALA A 91 25.90 -13.99 -9.70
C ALA A 91 24.93 -15.18 -9.60
N GLN A 92 24.63 -15.59 -8.36
CA GLN A 92 23.76 -16.73 -8.05
C GLN A 92 22.44 -16.29 -7.42
N GLU A 93 22.45 -15.19 -6.67
CA GLU A 93 21.26 -14.57 -6.09
C GLU A 93 21.25 -13.08 -6.35
N TYR A 94 20.06 -12.55 -6.53
CA TYR A 94 19.80 -11.16 -6.80
C TYR A 94 18.79 -10.60 -5.80
N SER A 95 18.94 -9.33 -5.46
CA SER A 95 17.96 -8.56 -4.70
C SER A 95 17.26 -7.58 -5.62
N LEU A 96 15.98 -7.83 -5.89
CA LEU A 96 15.08 -6.96 -6.64
C LEU A 96 14.55 -5.88 -5.70
N ARG A 97 15.01 -4.65 -5.89
CA ARG A 97 14.61 -3.47 -5.12
C ARG A 97 13.62 -2.62 -5.89
N TYR A 98 12.61 -2.12 -5.17
CA TYR A 98 11.58 -1.25 -5.69
C TYR A 98 11.41 -0.03 -4.78
N ALA A 99 11.75 1.15 -5.29
CA ALA A 99 11.74 2.40 -4.55
C ALA A 99 10.78 3.41 -5.18
N VAL A 100 9.95 4.03 -4.36
CA VAL A 100 8.99 5.05 -4.77
C VAL A 100 9.09 6.26 -3.86
N ILE A 101 9.15 7.45 -4.47
CA ILE A 101 8.99 8.74 -3.81
C ILE A 101 7.64 9.31 -4.22
N PHE A 102 6.83 9.69 -3.24
CA PHE A 102 5.50 10.23 -3.49
C PHE A 102 5.13 11.35 -2.51
N GLU A 103 4.16 12.17 -2.87
CA GLU A 103 3.57 13.21 -2.03
C GLU A 103 2.05 13.29 -2.28
N VAL A 104 1.31 13.88 -1.34
CA VAL A 104 -0.11 14.21 -1.54
C VAL A 104 -0.29 15.71 -1.37
N ARG A 105 -0.83 16.36 -2.38
CA ARG A 105 -1.16 17.78 -2.38
C ARG A 105 -2.68 17.95 -2.31
N GLY A 106 -3.12 18.92 -1.52
CA GLY A 106 -4.51 19.35 -1.47
C GLY A 106 -4.93 20.09 -2.73
N ARG A 107 -6.20 20.47 -2.78
CA ARG A 107 -6.81 21.25 -3.87
C ARG A 107 -6.18 22.63 -4.04
N ASP A 108 -5.75 23.22 -2.93
CA ASP A 108 -5.01 24.47 -2.83
C ASP A 108 -3.53 24.35 -3.25
N GLY A 109 -3.08 23.13 -3.59
CA GLY A 109 -1.70 22.83 -3.93
C GLY A 109 -0.77 22.67 -2.73
N VAL A 110 -1.27 22.84 -1.50
CA VAL A 110 -0.47 22.69 -0.28
C VAL A 110 -0.23 21.20 -0.01
N PRO A 111 1.00 20.79 0.31
CA PRO A 111 1.28 19.38 0.63
C PRO A 111 0.58 18.96 1.93
N ILE A 112 -0.42 18.10 1.81
CA ILE A 112 -1.07 17.40 2.94
C ILE A 112 -0.15 16.31 3.47
N LEU A 113 0.48 15.57 2.54
CA LEU A 113 1.52 14.60 2.86
C LEU A 113 2.83 15.08 2.22
N PRO A 114 3.80 15.55 3.01
CA PRO A 114 5.11 15.89 2.47
C PRO A 114 5.78 14.64 1.90
N ARG A 115 6.74 14.84 1.00
CA ARG A 115 7.44 13.75 0.29
C ARG A 115 7.85 12.62 1.20
N GLN A 116 7.39 11.42 0.86
CA GLN A 116 7.72 10.17 1.51
C GLN A 116 8.49 9.28 0.54
N ALA A 117 9.39 8.48 1.09
CA ALA A 117 10.07 7.41 0.36
C ALA A 117 9.67 6.05 0.94
N VAL A 118 9.40 5.08 0.07
CA VAL A 118 9.20 3.68 0.41
C VAL A 118 10.12 2.85 -0.47
N GLU A 119 10.85 1.94 0.14
CA GLU A 119 11.65 0.94 -0.55
C GLU A 119 11.23 -0.44 -0.06
N LEU A 120 11.06 -1.36 -1.01
CA LEU A 120 10.78 -2.77 -0.79
C LEU A 120 11.80 -3.60 -1.55
N ALA A 121 12.10 -4.79 -1.04
CA ALA A 121 13.02 -5.71 -1.69
C ALA A 121 12.52 -7.16 -1.62
N ARG A 122 12.89 -7.96 -2.63
CA ARG A 122 12.75 -9.42 -2.64
C ARG A 122 13.99 -10.04 -3.26
N ASP A 123 14.45 -11.12 -2.65
CA ASP A 123 15.61 -11.86 -3.13
C ASP A 123 15.16 -13.07 -3.95
N TYR A 124 15.91 -13.38 -5.01
CA TYR A 124 15.63 -14.53 -5.88
C TYR A 124 16.91 -15.17 -6.39
N ILE A 125 16.83 -16.46 -6.68
CA ILE A 125 17.95 -17.25 -7.22
C ILE A 125 17.96 -17.12 -8.74
N SER A 126 19.13 -16.84 -9.32
CA SER A 126 19.36 -16.91 -10.76
C SER A 126 20.00 -18.25 -11.11
N VAL A 127 19.32 -19.04 -11.95
CA VAL A 127 19.80 -20.34 -12.40
C VAL A 127 20.38 -20.18 -13.81
N PRO A 128 21.71 -20.24 -14.02
CA PRO A 128 22.31 -19.95 -15.32
C PRO A 128 21.85 -20.87 -16.46
N THR A 129 21.45 -22.10 -16.13
CA THR A 129 20.94 -23.08 -17.11
C THR A 129 19.43 -22.97 -17.35
N ASN A 130 18.73 -22.08 -16.63
CA ASN A 130 17.29 -21.87 -16.74
C ASN A 130 16.94 -20.38 -16.65
N SER A 131 17.33 -19.64 -17.70
CA SER A 131 17.04 -18.20 -17.81
C SER A 131 15.53 -17.92 -17.83
N ILE A 132 14.74 -18.72 -18.55
CA ILE A 132 13.28 -18.55 -18.66
C ILE A 132 12.60 -18.67 -17.29
N GLY A 133 12.98 -19.68 -16.49
CA GLY A 133 12.44 -19.83 -15.14
C GLY A 133 12.82 -18.66 -14.23
N THR A 134 14.05 -18.16 -14.37
CA THR A 134 14.54 -17.00 -13.61
C THR A 134 13.76 -15.72 -13.97
N GLU A 135 13.52 -15.47 -15.26
CA GLU A 135 12.70 -14.33 -15.72
C GLU A 135 11.25 -14.45 -15.25
N GLY A 136 10.66 -15.65 -15.31
CA GLY A 136 9.30 -15.89 -14.83
C GLY A 136 9.15 -15.62 -13.32
N GLU A 137 10.09 -16.06 -12.50
CA GLU A 137 10.11 -15.78 -11.07
C GLU A 137 10.22 -14.26 -10.81
N ARG A 138 11.12 -13.58 -11.53
CA ARG A 138 11.28 -12.13 -11.44
C ARG A 138 9.99 -11.38 -11.77
N ASP A 139 9.28 -11.78 -12.82
CA ASP A 139 8.01 -11.16 -13.22
C ASP A 139 6.91 -11.34 -12.16
N ILE A 140 6.89 -12.49 -11.48
CA ILE A 140 6.01 -12.72 -10.34
C ILE A 140 6.36 -11.73 -9.22
N LEU A 141 7.64 -11.67 -8.83
CA LEU A 141 8.10 -10.78 -7.76
C LEU A 141 7.84 -9.30 -8.06
N VAL A 142 7.98 -8.86 -9.31
CA VAL A 142 7.63 -7.48 -9.73
C VAL A 142 6.15 -7.19 -9.45
N LYS A 143 5.24 -8.11 -9.78
CA LYS A 143 3.79 -7.94 -9.52
C LYS A 143 3.49 -7.94 -8.03
N GLU A 144 4.18 -8.77 -7.25
CA GLU A 144 4.01 -8.82 -5.80
C GLU A 144 4.50 -7.55 -5.11
N LEU A 145 5.72 -7.10 -5.44
CA LEU A 145 6.30 -5.87 -4.91
C LEU A 145 5.43 -4.66 -5.24
N ARG A 146 4.82 -4.61 -6.43
CA ARG A 146 3.88 -3.55 -6.80
C ARG A 146 2.59 -3.56 -5.95
N ARG A 147 2.03 -4.74 -5.72
CA ARG A 147 0.86 -4.92 -4.83
C ARG A 147 1.20 -4.47 -3.40
N GLU A 148 2.37 -4.85 -2.90
CA GLU A 148 2.83 -4.46 -1.58
C GLU A 148 3.12 -2.95 -1.48
N MET A 149 3.73 -2.36 -2.50
CA MET A 149 4.00 -0.93 -2.58
C MET A 149 2.70 -0.12 -2.52
N THR A 150 1.68 -0.55 -3.28
CA THR A 150 0.33 0.05 -3.22
C THR A 150 -0.20 0.04 -1.79
N ALA A 151 -0.14 -1.11 -1.11
CA ALA A 151 -0.59 -1.23 0.28
C ALA A 151 0.26 -0.41 1.27
N SER A 152 1.56 -0.26 1.02
CA SER A 152 2.47 0.53 1.84
C SER A 152 2.17 2.03 1.74
N ILE A 153 1.98 2.54 0.51
CA ILE A 153 1.62 3.93 0.25
C ILE A 153 0.28 4.28 0.91
N LEU A 154 -0.76 3.47 0.71
CA LEU A 154 -2.07 3.72 1.30
C LEU A 154 -2.04 3.72 2.83
N ARG A 155 -1.25 2.83 3.45
CA ARG A 155 -1.08 2.82 4.92
C ARG A 155 -0.43 4.12 5.43
N ARG A 156 0.51 4.68 4.68
CA ARG A 156 1.15 5.95 5.05
C ARG A 156 0.18 7.12 4.91
N ILE A 157 -0.63 7.12 3.85
CA ILE A 157 -1.70 8.11 3.66
C ILE A 157 -2.70 8.03 4.83
N ASP A 158 -3.17 6.82 5.19
CA ASP A 158 -4.08 6.61 6.34
C ASP A 158 -3.50 7.14 7.65
N ALA A 159 -2.23 6.80 7.92
CA ALA A 159 -1.56 7.17 9.15
C ALA A 159 -1.43 8.68 9.31
N VAL A 160 -1.13 9.40 8.21
CA VAL A 160 -1.04 10.87 8.24
C VAL A 160 -2.42 11.50 8.28
N ALA A 161 -3.36 11.02 7.48
CA ALA A 161 -4.74 11.49 7.50
C ALA A 161 -5.29 11.47 8.94
N ARG A 162 -5.22 10.31 9.63
CA ARG A 162 -5.69 10.16 11.02
C ARG A 162 -5.04 11.14 11.99
N ARG A 163 -3.77 11.50 11.80
CA ARG A 163 -3.07 12.47 12.65
C ARG A 163 -3.57 13.89 12.42
N GLU A 164 -3.78 14.29 11.16
CA GLU A 164 -4.36 15.59 10.81
C GLU A 164 -5.78 15.73 11.36
N PHE A 165 -6.60 14.66 11.28
CA PHE A 165 -7.92 14.60 11.93
C PHE A 165 -7.87 14.77 13.44
N ALA A 166 -6.93 14.09 14.10
CA ALA A 166 -6.76 14.23 15.55
C ALA A 166 -6.31 15.64 15.95
N ALA A 167 -5.45 16.27 15.13
CA ALA A 167 -4.94 17.62 15.36
C ALA A 167 -5.99 18.72 15.12
N SER A 168 -6.92 18.52 14.18
CA SER A 168 -7.98 19.48 13.83
C SER A 168 -9.17 19.50 14.80
N GLY A 169 -9.11 18.79 15.93
CA GLY A 169 -10.13 18.87 16.97
C GLY A 169 -11.34 17.97 16.72
N GLY A 170 -11.09 16.72 16.29
CA GLY A 170 -12.02 15.58 16.25
C GLY A 170 -13.47 15.84 16.63
N ALA A 171 -14.28 16.26 15.66
CA ALA A 171 -15.71 15.98 15.72
C ALA A 171 -15.86 14.45 15.66
N ALA A 172 -16.35 13.89 16.77
CA ALA A 172 -16.57 12.47 16.94
C ALA A 172 -17.18 11.84 15.68
N LEU A 173 -16.53 10.80 15.17
CA LEU A 173 -17.19 9.83 14.30
C LEU A 173 -18.48 9.41 15.01
N PRO A 174 -19.66 9.43 14.36
CA PRO A 174 -20.86 8.89 14.98
C PRO A 174 -20.59 7.43 15.32
N ALA A 175 -20.67 7.14 16.61
CA ALA A 175 -20.74 5.79 17.12
C ALA A 175 -21.89 5.07 16.41
N GLU A 176 -21.61 3.85 16.00
CA GLU A 176 -22.59 2.75 16.05
C GLU A 176 -23.81 2.92 15.14
N ALA A 177 -23.66 2.56 13.87
CA ALA A 177 -24.80 2.07 13.08
C ALA A 177 -25.08 0.63 13.53
N THR A 178 -25.96 0.50 14.51
CA THR A 178 -26.68 -0.73 14.85
C THR A 178 -27.20 -1.39 13.57
N ALA A 179 -26.70 -2.59 13.26
CA ALA A 179 -27.30 -3.45 12.24
C ALA A 179 -28.44 -4.28 12.88
N PRO A 180 -29.51 -4.59 12.13
CA PRO A 180 -30.69 -5.31 12.61
C PRO A 180 -30.43 -6.77 12.98
#